data_AF-A0A2S7P0Z0-F1
#
_entry.id   AF-A0A2S7P0Z0-F1
#
_cell.length_a   1.000
_cell.length_b   1.000
_cell.length_c   1.000
_cell.angle_alpha   90.00
_cell.angle_beta   90.00
_cell.angle_gamma   90.00
#
_symmetry.space_group_name_H-M   'P 1'
#
loop_
_entity.id
_entity.type
_entity.pdbx_description
1 polymer ?
#
loop_
_entity_poly.entity_id
_entity_poly.type
_entity_poly.pdbx_seq_one_letter_code
_entity_poly.pdbx_strand_id
1 'polypeptide(L)'
;MSSINTPIDVDASSTRVGFTTIFVVLNFAISLLGSRLLRRRVQRQLTLQKKDSKGKVSPVPVNHLNPWLSFGDFWMYIFRVRKLPGGIYGVLMCGTAVFSLAHQYFVSAFINSATYPTQCTYATGVNTLALEPNTALTPMSEWYATRMVSTALTWAAYNHGEVGIYAKVPYLRAYDGFKPQKSDVLGAWNCTQKTGTNINRLDWDSLAAAKTALDKAHFLYPQNKTMAGGTWPGSSTLQSFVYWSANAYSNERKQWNVRASMINGLNQTNNNQSLATSNFECSIVKSASQEWIPPIMPTTVITNWAQYLYGQSRLQNASSYGYMLEQTLNTMSMVSGSGNGWNIQLQPGQDPNYGCLNEGTVVDLAVYIMLFVLVAAFLAVAVIDLYAFASYKFGRDKESEDELSYVPTDLLSWQLAMIKQSTGNEKLKSSQLKNITYAYRRKDDGTGQVLAFADKISLESTAPLLPFSESFDSKKQNVTISVTEKPSTPSM
;
A
#
# COMPACT_ATOMS: atom_id res chain seq x y z
N MET A 1 -7.63 23.87 11.11
CA MET A 1 -7.66 22.51 11.67
C MET A 1 -6.26 21.93 11.51
N SER A 2 -5.48 21.92 12.59
CA SER A 2 -4.15 21.31 12.65
C SER A 2 -4.31 19.79 12.64
N SER A 3 -3.92 19.14 11.54
CA SER A 3 -3.91 17.68 11.42
C SER A 3 -2.97 17.08 12.47
N ILE A 4 -3.50 16.24 13.35
CA ILE A 4 -2.77 15.44 14.34
C ILE A 4 -2.16 14.23 13.62
N ASN A 5 -1.32 14.47 12.62
CA ASN A 5 -0.65 13.43 11.86
C ASN A 5 0.84 13.58 12.09
N THR A 6 1.32 13.07 13.24
CA THR A 6 2.74 12.99 13.51
C THR A 6 3.34 11.87 12.65
N PRO A 7 4.34 12.15 11.81
CA PRO A 7 5.04 11.14 11.03
C PRO A 7 5.65 10.08 11.97
N ILE A 8 5.54 8.82 11.59
CA ILE A 8 6.18 7.70 12.29
C ILE A 8 7.44 7.33 11.50
N ASP A 9 8.55 7.08 12.22
CA ASP A 9 9.86 6.73 11.66
C ASP A 9 9.92 5.26 11.20
N VAL A 10 8.96 4.87 10.37
CA VAL A 10 8.80 3.53 9.81
C VAL A 10 8.46 3.69 8.34
N ASP A 11 8.97 2.78 7.50
CA ASP A 11 8.67 2.74 6.08
C ASP A 11 7.15 2.56 5.82
N ALA A 12 6.63 3.34 4.85
CA ALA A 12 5.23 3.34 4.47
C ALA A 12 4.82 1.98 3.91
N SER A 13 5.72 1.28 3.21
CA SER A 13 5.45 -0.07 2.71
C SER A 13 5.19 -1.04 3.87
N SER A 14 6.06 -1.04 4.87
CA SER A 14 5.93 -1.90 6.05
C SER A 14 4.68 -1.58 6.86
N THR A 15 4.35 -0.29 7.02
CA THR A 15 3.13 0.16 7.70
C THR A 15 1.87 -0.29 6.95
N ARG A 16 1.84 -0.16 5.62
CA ARG A 16 0.73 -0.65 4.78
C ARG A 16 0.52 -2.16 4.92
N VAL A 17 1.60 -2.93 4.91
CA VAL A 17 1.54 -4.39 5.11
C VAL A 17 0.96 -4.70 6.49
N GLY A 18 1.46 -4.05 7.55
CA GLY A 18 0.98 -4.25 8.92
C GLY A 18 -0.53 -4.01 9.08
N PHE A 19 -1.04 -2.85 8.63
CA PHE A 19 -2.48 -2.57 8.68
C PHE A 19 -3.30 -3.52 7.81
N THR A 20 -2.81 -3.87 6.62
CA THR A 20 -3.49 -4.84 5.74
C THR A 20 -3.62 -6.19 6.43
N THR A 21 -2.55 -6.70 7.06
CA THR A 21 -2.59 -7.96 7.80
C THR A 21 -3.59 -7.91 8.96
N ILE A 22 -3.58 -6.82 9.75
CA ILE A 22 -4.53 -6.65 10.86
C ILE A 22 -5.98 -6.67 10.36
N PHE A 23 -6.27 -5.94 9.28
CA PHE A 23 -7.61 -5.90 8.67
C PHE A 23 -8.05 -7.26 8.15
N VAL A 24 -7.17 -8.02 7.49
CA VAL A 24 -7.47 -9.38 7.02
C VAL A 24 -7.77 -10.32 8.19
N VAL A 25 -6.94 -10.31 9.23
CA VAL A 25 -7.10 -11.18 10.42
C VAL A 25 -8.39 -10.86 11.15
N LEU A 26 -8.69 -9.58 11.40
CA LEU A 26 -9.93 -9.18 12.06
C LEU A 26 -11.15 -9.56 11.23
N ASN A 27 -11.13 -9.35 9.92
CA ASN A 27 -12.26 -9.67 9.06
C ASN A 27 -12.51 -11.19 8.97
N PHE A 28 -11.43 -11.98 8.94
CA PHE A 28 -11.50 -13.43 9.07
C PHE A 28 -12.11 -13.85 10.41
N ALA A 29 -11.69 -13.24 11.52
CA ALA A 29 -12.22 -13.53 12.84
C ALA A 29 -13.70 -13.17 12.97
N ILE A 30 -14.13 -12.02 12.43
CA ILE A 30 -15.54 -11.62 12.37
C ILE A 30 -16.34 -12.63 11.56
N SER A 31 -15.84 -13.06 10.39
CA SER A 31 -16.52 -14.04 9.54
C SER A 31 -16.67 -15.40 10.24
N LEU A 32 -15.62 -15.85 10.94
CA LEU A 32 -15.63 -17.10 11.70
C LEU A 32 -16.62 -17.04 12.87
N LEU A 33 -16.60 -15.97 13.67
CA LEU A 33 -17.57 -15.78 14.76
C LEU A 33 -18.99 -15.61 14.24
N GLY A 34 -19.16 -14.88 13.15
CA GLY A 34 -20.44 -14.68 12.48
C GLY A 34 -21.07 -15.99 12.03
N SER A 35 -20.28 -16.92 11.47
CA SER A 35 -20.75 -18.26 11.13
C SER A 35 -21.24 -19.06 12.35
N ARG A 36 -20.54 -18.97 13.49
CA ARG A 36 -20.93 -19.61 14.75
C ARG A 36 -22.21 -19.00 15.33
N LEU A 37 -22.33 -17.68 15.28
CA LEU A 37 -23.49 -16.93 15.74
C LEU A 37 -24.75 -17.31 14.96
N LEU A 38 -24.66 -17.37 13.62
CA LEU A 38 -25.78 -17.79 12.77
C LEU A 38 -26.23 -19.21 13.13
N ARG A 39 -25.28 -20.14 13.30
CA ARG A 39 -25.58 -21.51 13.73
C ARG A 39 -26.31 -21.57 15.06
N ARG A 40 -25.77 -20.91 16.10
CA ARG A 40 -26.38 -20.88 17.45
C ARG A 40 -27.76 -20.23 17.45
N ARG A 41 -27.97 -19.21 16.61
CA ARG A 41 -29.28 -18.56 16.47
C ARG A 41 -30.32 -19.49 15.87
N VAL A 42 -29.98 -20.17 14.78
CA VAL A 42 -30.87 -21.16 14.15
C VAL A 42 -31.24 -22.24 15.16
N GLN A 43 -30.24 -22.79 15.86
CA GLN A 43 -30.45 -23.75 16.92
C GLN A 43 -31.43 -23.18 17.96
N ARG A 44 -31.19 -21.96 18.48
CA ARG A 44 -32.08 -21.29 19.44
C ARG A 44 -33.51 -21.10 18.91
N GLN A 45 -33.72 -20.79 17.64
CA GLN A 45 -35.07 -20.61 17.08
C GLN A 45 -35.84 -21.93 17.05
N LEU A 46 -35.21 -23.00 16.53
CA LEU A 46 -35.77 -24.35 16.55
C LEU A 46 -36.00 -24.84 17.98
N THR A 47 -35.13 -24.42 18.88
CA THR A 47 -35.14 -24.75 20.31
C THR A 47 -36.37 -24.18 21.03
N LEU A 48 -36.59 -22.87 20.90
CA LEU A 48 -37.69 -22.17 21.57
C LEU A 48 -39.05 -22.61 21.01
N GLN A 49 -39.12 -22.93 19.72
CA GLN A 49 -40.36 -23.38 19.07
C GLN A 49 -40.84 -24.75 19.55
N LYS A 50 -39.94 -25.65 20.00
CA LYS A 50 -40.34 -26.94 20.61
C LYS A 50 -41.13 -26.78 21.91
N LYS A 51 -41.04 -25.61 22.57
CA LYS A 51 -41.77 -25.28 23.82
C LYS A 51 -43.13 -24.62 23.61
N ASP A 52 -43.54 -24.30 22.37
CA ASP A 52 -44.87 -23.75 22.12
C ASP A 52 -45.94 -24.85 22.31
N SER A 53 -46.75 -24.69 23.36
CA SER A 53 -47.72 -25.66 23.89
C SER A 53 -48.87 -26.07 22.94
N LYS A 54 -48.90 -25.54 21.70
CA LYS A 54 -49.94 -25.79 20.70
C LYS A 54 -49.55 -26.82 19.62
N GLY A 55 -48.38 -27.45 19.71
CA GLY A 55 -47.95 -28.49 18.77
C GLY A 55 -47.80 -28.04 17.31
N LYS A 56 -47.82 -26.72 17.04
CA LYS A 56 -47.62 -26.16 15.70
C LYS A 56 -46.12 -26.00 15.45
N VAL A 57 -45.57 -26.85 14.59
CA VAL A 57 -44.22 -26.66 14.03
C VAL A 57 -44.25 -25.42 13.15
N SER A 58 -43.71 -24.29 13.63
CA SER A 58 -43.57 -23.09 12.82
C SER A 58 -42.32 -23.22 11.94
N PRO A 59 -42.43 -23.17 10.60
CA PRO A 59 -41.29 -23.40 9.73
C PRO A 59 -40.24 -22.28 9.86
N VAL A 60 -38.96 -22.64 10.01
CA VAL A 60 -37.85 -21.69 9.89
C VAL A 60 -37.58 -21.46 8.41
N PRO A 61 -37.62 -20.21 7.92
CA PRO A 61 -37.40 -19.95 6.51
C PRO A 61 -35.94 -20.26 6.14
N VAL A 62 -35.76 -20.93 4.99
CA VAL A 62 -34.47 -21.48 4.53
C VAL A 62 -33.37 -20.42 4.42
N ASN A 63 -33.74 -19.14 4.20
CA ASN A 63 -32.78 -18.04 4.13
C ASN A 63 -32.02 -17.78 5.44
N HIS A 64 -32.52 -18.28 6.59
CA HIS A 64 -31.82 -18.19 7.87
C HIS A 64 -30.81 -19.33 8.08
N LEU A 65 -30.85 -20.38 7.26
CA LEU A 65 -29.99 -21.56 7.35
C LEU A 65 -28.75 -21.46 6.44
N ASN A 66 -28.52 -20.29 5.84
CA ASN A 66 -27.36 -20.07 5.00
C ASN A 66 -26.09 -19.92 5.84
N PRO A 67 -24.96 -20.50 5.39
CA PRO A 67 -23.67 -20.24 5.98
C PRO A 67 -23.21 -18.80 5.72
N TRP A 68 -22.08 -18.45 6.32
CA TRP A 68 -21.35 -17.24 5.95
C TRP A 68 -20.76 -17.38 4.53
N LEU A 69 -21.56 -17.00 3.54
CA LEU A 69 -21.22 -16.85 2.13
C LEU A 69 -20.10 -15.84 1.86
N SER A 70 -19.37 -16.09 0.76
CA SER A 70 -18.44 -15.13 0.16
C SER A 70 -19.19 -13.94 -0.45
N PHE A 71 -18.48 -12.86 -0.81
CA PHE A 71 -19.10 -11.68 -1.44
C PHE A 71 -19.88 -12.03 -2.72
N GLY A 72 -19.29 -12.86 -3.59
CA GLY A 72 -19.91 -13.25 -4.86
C GLY A 72 -21.18 -14.08 -4.65
N ASP A 73 -21.11 -15.07 -3.76
CA ASP A 73 -22.24 -15.94 -3.44
C ASP A 73 -23.35 -15.18 -2.72
N PHE A 74 -22.99 -14.23 -1.85
CA PHE A 74 -23.93 -13.36 -1.15
C PHE A 74 -24.77 -12.54 -2.14
N TRP A 75 -24.12 -11.90 -3.12
CA TRP A 75 -24.82 -11.13 -4.15
C TRP A 75 -25.66 -12.01 -5.07
N MET A 76 -25.13 -13.15 -5.50
CA MET A 76 -25.88 -14.10 -6.32
C MET A 76 -27.12 -14.61 -5.57
N TYR A 77 -27.00 -14.86 -4.27
CA TYR A 77 -28.12 -15.26 -3.41
C TYR A 77 -29.19 -14.17 -3.36
N ILE A 78 -28.82 -12.92 -3.11
CA ILE A 78 -29.77 -11.80 -3.09
C ILE A 78 -30.47 -11.65 -4.45
N PHE A 79 -29.71 -11.72 -5.55
CA PHE A 79 -30.27 -11.56 -6.88
C PHE A 79 -31.29 -12.66 -7.22
N ARG A 80 -30.98 -13.92 -6.88
CA ARG A 80 -31.85 -15.07 -7.19
C ARG A 80 -33.00 -15.26 -6.20
N VAL A 81 -32.75 -15.11 -4.91
CA VAL A 81 -33.72 -15.42 -3.83
C VAL A 81 -34.49 -14.16 -3.39
N ARG A 82 -34.00 -12.95 -3.74
CA ARG A 82 -34.58 -11.65 -3.37
C ARG A 82 -34.75 -11.46 -1.85
N LYS A 83 -33.94 -12.16 -1.05
CA LYS A 83 -33.89 -12.07 0.41
C LYS A 83 -32.45 -12.06 0.89
N LEU A 84 -32.22 -11.39 2.03
CA LEU A 84 -30.92 -11.38 2.68
C LEU A 84 -30.63 -12.76 3.32
N PRO A 85 -29.46 -13.36 3.03
CA PRO A 85 -29.03 -14.58 3.73
C PRO A 85 -28.72 -14.24 5.19
N GLY A 86 -29.17 -15.07 6.13
CA GLY A 86 -29.02 -14.81 7.58
C GLY A 86 -29.97 -13.75 8.16
N GLY A 87 -30.90 -13.21 7.35
CA GLY A 87 -31.83 -12.16 7.77
C GLY A 87 -31.10 -10.84 8.03
N ILE A 88 -31.35 -10.18 9.18
CA ILE A 88 -30.74 -8.88 9.51
C ILE A 88 -29.20 -8.93 9.62
N TYR A 89 -28.65 -10.09 10.01
CA TYR A 89 -27.19 -10.30 10.06
C TYR A 89 -26.55 -10.38 8.68
N GLY A 90 -27.34 -10.56 7.62
CA GLY A 90 -26.89 -10.45 6.23
C GLY A 90 -26.34 -9.06 5.92
N VAL A 91 -26.77 -8.00 6.61
CA VAL A 91 -26.20 -6.65 6.48
C VAL A 91 -24.76 -6.62 6.97
N LEU A 92 -24.50 -7.23 8.13
CA LEU A 92 -23.16 -7.30 8.72
C LEU A 92 -22.21 -8.12 7.83
N MET A 93 -22.73 -9.22 7.29
CA MET A 93 -22.04 -10.07 6.34
C MET A 93 -21.69 -9.34 5.02
N CYS A 94 -22.62 -8.54 4.48
CA CYS A 94 -22.35 -7.67 3.35
C CYS A 94 -21.22 -6.67 3.66
N GLY A 95 -21.30 -6.02 4.83
CA GLY A 95 -20.29 -5.06 5.28
C GLY A 95 -18.89 -5.67 5.36
N THR A 96 -18.74 -6.84 5.98
CA THR A 96 -17.46 -7.56 6.06
C THR A 96 -16.93 -7.97 4.69
N ALA A 97 -17.83 -8.30 3.78
CA ALA A 97 -17.46 -8.73 2.43
C ALA A 97 -17.00 -7.55 1.57
N VAL A 98 -17.71 -6.42 1.58
CA VAL A 98 -17.25 -5.16 0.95
C VAL A 98 -15.92 -4.72 1.55
N PHE A 99 -15.78 -4.80 2.87
CA PHE A 99 -14.55 -4.45 3.56
C PHE A 99 -13.36 -5.33 3.14
N SER A 100 -13.57 -6.65 2.98
CA SER A 100 -12.52 -7.56 2.50
C SER A 100 -11.95 -7.16 1.14
N LEU A 101 -12.74 -6.50 0.30
CA LEU A 101 -12.30 -6.03 -1.02
C LEU A 101 -11.70 -4.62 -0.94
N ALA A 102 -12.29 -3.74 -0.13
CA ALA A 102 -11.92 -2.33 -0.11
C ALA A 102 -10.71 -2.01 0.78
N HIS A 103 -10.38 -2.83 1.79
CA HIS A 103 -9.35 -2.49 2.77
C HIS A 103 -7.96 -2.24 2.14
N GLN A 104 -7.57 -2.98 1.09
CA GLN A 104 -6.29 -2.76 0.41
C GLN A 104 -6.21 -1.41 -0.29
N TYR A 105 -7.28 -1.03 -0.99
CA TYR A 105 -7.39 0.28 -1.63
C TYR A 105 -7.39 1.40 -0.60
N PHE A 106 -8.09 1.19 0.52
CA PHE A 106 -8.16 2.15 1.61
C PHE A 106 -6.79 2.37 2.26
N VAL A 107 -6.10 1.29 2.65
CA VAL A 107 -4.75 1.36 3.23
C VAL A 107 -3.76 2.03 2.27
N SER A 108 -3.85 1.73 0.98
CA SER A 108 -2.96 2.32 -0.02
C SER A 108 -3.21 3.81 -0.25
N ALA A 109 -4.46 4.27 -0.17
CA ALA A 109 -4.83 5.66 -0.36
C ALA A 109 -4.52 6.55 0.86
N PHE A 110 -4.67 6.00 2.07
CA PHE A 110 -4.63 6.77 3.33
C PHE A 110 -3.35 6.57 4.15
N ILE A 111 -2.40 5.76 3.67
CA ILE A 111 -1.06 5.64 4.25
C ILE A 111 -0.05 6.13 3.20
N ASN A 112 0.55 7.29 3.46
CA ASN A 112 1.46 7.95 2.52
C ASN A 112 2.85 8.11 3.13
N SER A 113 3.88 8.03 2.27
CA SER A 113 5.20 8.49 2.64
C SER A 113 5.20 10.02 2.67
N ALA A 114 5.77 10.58 3.73
CA ALA A 114 5.96 12.01 3.86
C ALA A 114 7.38 12.27 4.36
N THR A 115 8.02 13.29 3.81
CA THR A 115 9.29 13.77 4.36
C THR A 115 9.00 14.70 5.52
N TYR A 116 9.72 14.53 6.62
CA TYR A 116 9.56 15.36 7.79
C TYR A 116 10.91 15.74 8.39
N PRO A 117 10.98 16.91 9.06
CA PRO A 117 12.21 17.37 9.68
C PRO A 117 12.54 16.52 10.91
N THR A 118 13.77 16.03 10.99
CA THR A 118 14.27 15.29 12.15
C THR A 118 15.74 15.62 12.45
N GLN A 119 16.28 15.01 13.49
CA GLN A 119 17.68 15.12 13.90
C GLN A 119 18.50 14.00 13.25
N CYS A 120 19.52 14.36 12.48
CA CYS A 120 20.53 13.42 12.03
C CYS A 120 21.83 13.66 12.78
N THR A 121 22.52 12.59 13.16
CA THR A 121 23.86 12.65 13.73
C THR A 121 24.91 12.58 12.63
N TYR A 122 25.99 13.36 12.75
CA TYR A 122 27.22 13.18 11.98
C TYR A 122 28.40 12.99 12.92
N ALA A 123 29.32 12.11 12.55
CA ALA A 123 30.58 11.90 13.28
C ALA A 123 31.75 12.64 12.60
N THR A 124 31.61 12.98 11.31
CA THR A 124 32.65 13.59 10.49
C THR A 124 32.04 14.65 9.55
N GLY A 125 32.77 15.75 9.32
CA GLY A 125 32.54 16.56 8.13
C GLY A 125 31.87 17.92 8.27
N VAL A 126 31.75 18.51 9.48
CA VAL A 126 31.49 19.95 9.61
C VAL A 126 32.23 20.50 10.84
N ASN A 127 33.46 20.97 10.64
CA ASN A 127 34.13 21.91 11.51
C ASN A 127 34.46 23.16 10.71
N THR A 128 33.86 24.29 11.05
CA THR A 128 34.39 25.59 10.66
C THR A 128 35.70 25.80 11.40
N LEU A 129 36.79 25.14 10.97
CA LEU A 129 38.12 25.56 11.33
C LEU A 129 38.29 26.94 10.71
N ALA A 130 38.35 27.94 11.57
CA ALA A 130 38.63 29.30 11.17
C ALA A 130 39.93 29.30 10.36
N LEU A 131 39.82 29.67 9.08
CA LEU A 131 40.89 30.24 8.28
C LEU A 131 42.09 29.31 7.98
N GLU A 132 41.97 28.50 6.94
CA GLU A 132 43.08 28.44 5.97
C GLU A 132 42.65 29.12 4.68
N PRO A 133 43.00 30.41 4.48
CA PRO A 133 42.52 31.17 3.34
C PRO A 133 43.05 30.69 1.97
N ASN A 134 44.04 29.79 1.93
CA ASN A 134 44.76 29.45 0.70
C ASN A 134 44.63 27.99 0.26
N THR A 135 43.90 27.14 0.97
CA THR A 135 43.69 25.76 0.54
C THR A 135 42.47 25.67 -0.38
N ALA A 136 42.71 25.27 -1.63
CA ALA A 136 41.65 24.98 -2.59
C ALA A 136 40.92 23.71 -2.12
N LEU A 137 39.78 23.88 -1.46
CA LEU A 137 38.99 22.76 -0.98
C LEU A 137 38.23 22.12 -2.14
N THR A 138 38.24 20.80 -2.16
CA THR A 138 37.51 20.03 -3.16
C THR A 138 36.26 19.44 -2.51
N PRO A 139 35.12 20.17 -2.39
CA PRO A 139 33.92 19.58 -1.80
C PRO A 139 33.48 18.37 -2.60
N MET A 140 33.03 17.32 -1.92
CA MET A 140 32.41 16.18 -2.59
C MET A 140 30.90 16.19 -2.36
N SER A 141 30.19 15.72 -3.37
CA SER A 141 28.73 15.62 -3.38
C SER A 141 28.19 14.70 -2.28
N GLU A 142 28.99 13.74 -1.81
CA GLU A 142 28.59 12.74 -0.82
C GLU A 142 28.77 13.19 0.64
N TRP A 143 29.36 14.36 0.89
CA TRP A 143 29.64 14.83 2.25
C TRP A 143 28.37 15.18 3.04
N TYR A 144 28.41 14.99 4.36
CA TYR A 144 27.33 15.42 5.27
C TYR A 144 27.07 16.93 5.18
N ALA A 145 28.12 17.75 5.05
CA ALA A 145 28.01 19.19 4.81
C ALA A 145 27.16 19.53 3.56
N THR A 146 27.35 18.76 2.48
CA THR A 146 26.58 18.93 1.24
C THR A 146 25.10 18.66 1.48
N ARG A 147 24.77 17.59 2.22
CA ARG A 147 23.39 17.27 2.59
C ARG A 147 22.78 18.37 3.47
N MET A 148 23.49 18.81 4.51
CA MET A 148 23.06 19.88 5.42
C MET A 148 22.69 21.16 4.68
N VAL A 149 23.58 21.62 3.79
CA VAL A 149 23.36 22.85 3.03
C VAL A 149 22.24 22.67 2.01
N SER A 150 22.24 21.57 1.27
CA SER A 150 21.19 21.28 0.28
C SER A 150 19.80 21.26 0.93
N THR A 151 19.66 20.62 2.10
CA THR A 151 18.43 20.61 2.88
C THR A 151 18.02 22.00 3.36
N ALA A 152 18.96 22.83 3.81
CA ALA A 152 18.68 24.21 4.21
C ALA A 152 18.13 25.06 3.05
N LEU A 153 18.69 24.90 1.85
CA LEU A 153 18.19 25.59 0.65
C LEU A 153 16.79 25.14 0.27
N THR A 154 16.51 23.83 0.34
CA THR A 154 15.16 23.29 0.09
C THR A 154 14.13 23.84 1.08
N TRP A 155 14.47 23.94 2.37
CA TRP A 155 13.56 24.50 3.37
C TRP A 155 13.34 26.00 3.22
N ALA A 156 14.41 26.75 2.90
CA ALA A 156 14.26 28.16 2.57
C ALA A 156 13.26 28.34 1.42
N ALA A 157 13.37 27.54 0.36
CA ALA A 157 12.43 27.56 -0.76
C ALA A 157 11.00 27.19 -0.33
N TYR A 158 10.84 26.11 0.44
CA TYR A 158 9.54 25.63 0.93
C TYR A 158 8.82 26.67 1.79
N ASN A 159 9.56 27.39 2.65
CA ASN A 159 9.04 28.43 3.53
C ASN A 159 8.95 29.83 2.87
N HIS A 160 9.10 29.91 1.54
CA HIS A 160 9.11 31.16 0.78
C HIS A 160 10.17 32.18 1.25
N GLY A 161 11.31 31.68 1.70
CA GLY A 161 12.52 32.46 2.00
C GLY A 161 13.41 32.66 0.78
N GLU A 162 14.43 33.50 0.94
CA GLU A 162 15.38 33.83 -0.12
C GLU A 162 16.42 32.71 -0.30
N VAL A 163 16.49 32.08 -1.48
CA VAL A 163 17.45 31.00 -1.75
C VAL A 163 18.76 31.58 -2.26
N GLY A 164 19.88 31.30 -1.58
CA GLY A 164 21.18 31.77 -2.01
C GLY A 164 22.33 31.18 -1.19
N ILE A 165 23.48 31.84 -1.25
CA ILE A 165 24.68 31.49 -0.51
C ILE A 165 24.61 32.17 0.85
N TYR A 166 24.47 31.37 1.91
CA TYR A 166 24.43 31.85 3.28
C TYR A 166 25.81 31.73 3.94
N ALA A 167 26.15 32.66 4.83
CA ALA A 167 27.32 32.53 5.68
C ALA A 167 27.18 31.38 6.68
N LYS A 168 25.94 31.13 7.14
CA LYS A 168 25.61 30.13 8.14
C LYS A 168 24.24 29.55 7.85
N VAL A 169 24.11 28.24 7.98
CA VAL A 169 22.81 27.55 7.98
C VAL A 169 22.29 27.44 9.42
N PRO A 170 20.97 27.55 9.63
CA PRO A 170 20.37 27.51 10.96
C PRO A 170 20.67 26.18 11.67
N TYR A 171 20.66 26.20 13.00
CA TYR A 171 20.65 24.96 13.78
C TYR A 171 19.21 24.43 13.90
N LEU A 172 19.12 23.11 14.11
CA LEU A 172 17.98 22.24 14.33
C LEU A 172 16.58 22.86 14.60
N ARG A 173 16.40 23.74 15.60
CA ARG A 173 15.07 24.30 15.94
C ARG A 173 14.55 25.37 14.97
N ALA A 174 15.41 25.88 14.11
CA ALA A 174 15.04 26.91 13.15
C ALA A 174 14.70 26.35 11.77
N TYR A 175 14.80 25.04 11.50
CA TYR A 175 14.50 24.45 10.19
C TYR A 175 13.00 24.42 9.85
N ASP A 176 12.12 24.10 10.80
CA ASP A 176 10.66 24.08 10.61
C ASP A 176 10.08 25.45 10.24
N GLY A 177 10.86 26.51 10.43
CA GLY A 177 10.53 27.87 10.00
C GLY A 177 11.71 28.58 9.35
N PHE A 178 12.66 27.83 8.76
CA PHE A 178 13.85 28.48 8.20
C PHE A 178 13.44 29.31 7.00
N LYS A 179 13.53 30.62 7.17
CA LYS A 179 13.15 31.61 6.19
C LYS A 179 14.20 32.72 6.18
N PRO A 180 15.33 32.52 5.48
CA PRO A 180 16.35 33.55 5.36
C PRO A 180 15.77 34.79 4.69
N GLN A 181 16.20 35.95 5.17
CA GLN A 181 15.89 37.25 4.60
C GLN A 181 16.96 37.65 3.59
N LYS A 182 16.70 38.67 2.77
CA LYS A 182 17.67 39.19 1.79
C LYS A 182 19.00 39.61 2.42
N SER A 183 19.00 40.06 3.68
CA SER A 183 20.20 40.41 4.44
C SER A 183 21.08 39.21 4.81
N ASP A 184 20.52 38.00 4.84
CA ASP A 184 21.22 36.76 5.20
C ASP A 184 21.91 36.12 3.98
N VAL A 185 21.62 36.63 2.77
CA VAL A 185 22.15 36.14 1.49
C VAL A 185 23.39 36.93 1.11
N LEU A 186 24.54 36.25 1.07
CA LEU A 186 25.82 36.83 0.63
C LEU A 186 25.84 37.07 -0.89
N GLY A 187 25.15 36.20 -1.61
CA GLY A 187 25.00 36.22 -3.06
C GLY A 187 24.22 34.99 -3.50
N ALA A 188 23.93 34.87 -4.78
CA ALA A 188 23.26 33.70 -5.33
C ALA A 188 23.78 33.40 -6.73
N TRP A 189 23.85 32.13 -7.10
CA TRP A 189 23.98 31.77 -8.51
C TRP A 189 22.68 32.07 -9.24
N ASN A 190 22.81 32.73 -10.39
CA ASN A 190 21.72 32.98 -11.32
C ASN A 190 22.04 32.27 -12.63
N CYS A 191 21.19 31.31 -13.00
CA CYS A 191 21.34 30.49 -14.19
C CYS A 191 20.32 30.88 -15.25
N THR A 192 20.79 31.56 -16.29
CA THR A 192 19.96 31.95 -17.42
C THR A 192 19.93 30.85 -18.47
N GLN A 193 18.73 30.41 -18.86
CA GLN A 193 18.58 29.48 -19.97
C GLN A 193 18.97 30.18 -21.27
N LYS A 194 19.84 29.54 -22.05
CA LYS A 194 20.19 29.96 -23.41
C LYS A 194 19.39 29.13 -24.40
N THR A 195 19.16 29.70 -25.58
CA THR A 195 18.46 29.01 -26.67
C THR A 195 19.13 27.65 -26.92
N GLY A 196 18.37 26.58 -26.72
CA GLY A 196 18.84 25.22 -26.93
C GLY A 196 19.14 24.97 -28.40
N THR A 197 20.15 24.16 -28.70
CA THR A 197 20.26 23.50 -30.00
C THR A 197 19.70 22.10 -29.90
N ASN A 198 19.16 21.64 -31.01
CA ASN A 198 18.84 20.23 -31.13
C ASN A 198 20.13 19.46 -31.40
N ILE A 199 20.35 18.37 -30.66
CA ILE A 199 21.42 17.42 -30.91
C ILE A 199 20.83 16.18 -31.59
N ASN A 200 21.51 15.69 -32.63
CA ASN A 200 21.08 14.50 -33.34
C ASN A 200 21.67 13.25 -32.70
N ARG A 201 21.16 12.07 -33.08
CA ARG A 201 21.64 10.78 -32.57
C ARG A 201 23.17 10.68 -32.56
N LEU A 202 23.80 10.93 -33.71
CA LEU A 202 25.24 10.90 -33.92
C LEU A 202 26.02 11.80 -32.96
N ASP A 203 25.40 12.90 -32.53
CA ASP A 203 25.99 13.86 -31.61
C ASP A 203 25.97 13.35 -30.17
N TRP A 204 25.22 12.31 -29.81
CA TRP A 204 25.19 11.74 -28.44
C TRP A 204 25.42 10.23 -28.38
N ASP A 205 25.98 9.65 -29.44
CA ASP A 205 26.40 8.24 -29.51
C ASP A 205 27.45 7.87 -28.47
N SER A 206 28.28 8.84 -28.08
CA SER A 206 29.30 8.69 -27.05
C SER A 206 29.50 9.99 -26.27
N LEU A 207 30.13 9.87 -25.10
CA LEU A 207 30.59 11.01 -24.30
C LEU A 207 31.50 11.97 -25.10
N ALA A 208 32.32 11.45 -26.02
CA ALA A 208 33.19 12.28 -26.83
C ALA A 208 32.41 13.04 -27.92
N ALA A 209 31.43 12.39 -28.55
CA ALA A 209 30.57 12.99 -29.57
C ALA A 209 29.72 14.12 -28.97
N ALA A 210 29.10 13.89 -27.81
CA ALA A 210 28.26 14.89 -27.14
C ALA A 210 29.06 16.11 -26.72
N LYS A 211 30.25 15.89 -26.15
CA LYS A 211 31.17 16.98 -25.83
C LYS A 211 31.52 17.79 -27.09
N THR A 212 31.88 17.11 -28.19
CA THR A 212 32.29 17.78 -29.43
C THR A 212 31.16 18.62 -30.04
N ALA A 213 29.93 18.10 -30.03
CA ALA A 213 28.76 18.82 -30.52
C ALA A 213 28.45 20.06 -29.68
N LEU A 214 28.51 19.93 -28.35
CA LEU A 214 28.28 21.03 -27.43
C LEU A 214 29.40 22.09 -27.47
N ASP A 215 30.65 21.67 -27.59
CA ASP A 215 31.81 22.56 -27.76
C ASP A 215 31.68 23.36 -29.07
N LYS A 216 31.33 22.69 -30.19
CA LYS A 216 31.09 23.32 -31.50
C LYS A 216 29.94 24.32 -31.47
N ALA A 217 28.91 24.04 -30.67
CA ALA A 217 27.78 24.93 -30.47
C ALA A 217 28.03 26.03 -29.41
N HIS A 218 29.23 26.10 -28.84
CA HIS A 218 29.66 27.07 -27.83
C HIS A 218 28.84 27.05 -26.51
N PHE A 219 28.19 25.92 -26.20
CA PHE A 219 27.46 25.74 -24.93
C PHE A 219 28.37 25.35 -23.77
N LEU A 220 29.65 25.17 -24.02
CA LEU A 220 30.67 24.92 -23.03
C LEU A 220 31.79 25.93 -23.20
N TYR A 221 32.46 26.28 -22.11
CA TYR A 221 33.64 27.14 -22.18
C TYR A 221 34.81 26.39 -22.84
N PRO A 222 35.51 27.03 -23.79
CA PRO A 222 36.61 26.40 -24.51
C PRO A 222 37.86 26.35 -23.63
N GLN A 223 37.93 25.39 -22.73
CA GLN A 223 39.14 24.93 -22.04
C GLN A 223 39.02 23.43 -21.71
N ASN A 224 40.15 22.72 -21.63
CA ASN A 224 40.29 21.24 -21.66
C ASN A 224 39.57 20.42 -20.56
N LYS A 225 38.64 20.97 -19.78
CA LYS A 225 37.98 20.26 -18.67
C LYS A 225 36.47 20.48 -18.64
N THR A 226 35.80 19.99 -19.69
CA THR A 226 34.38 19.67 -19.63
C THR A 226 34.20 18.35 -18.89
N MET A 227 33.35 18.31 -17.88
CA MET A 227 33.01 17.09 -17.15
C MET A 227 31.57 16.71 -17.43
N ALA A 228 31.29 15.40 -17.46
CA ALA A 228 29.94 14.89 -17.67
C ALA A 228 29.52 13.85 -16.63
N GLY A 229 28.24 13.87 -16.30
CA GLY A 229 27.52 12.76 -15.68
C GLY A 229 26.49 12.23 -16.66
N GLY A 230 26.31 10.91 -16.78
CA GLY A 230 25.36 10.38 -17.76
C GLY A 230 25.33 8.86 -17.85
N THR A 231 24.22 8.35 -18.39
CA THR A 231 24.13 6.99 -18.92
C THR A 231 24.14 7.06 -20.44
N TRP A 232 25.01 6.27 -21.06
CA TRP A 232 25.30 6.33 -22.49
C TRP A 232 24.68 5.17 -23.26
N PRO A 233 24.62 5.27 -24.59
CA PRO A 233 24.04 4.23 -25.42
C PRO A 233 24.79 2.89 -25.30
N GLY A 234 24.14 1.90 -24.68
CA GLY A 234 24.64 0.53 -24.51
C GLY A 234 23.80 -0.36 -23.58
N SER A 235 22.88 0.24 -22.81
CA SER A 235 21.93 -0.47 -21.95
C SER A 235 20.50 -0.05 -22.28
N SER A 236 19.54 -0.96 -22.10
CA SER A 236 18.10 -0.85 -22.40
C SER A 236 17.32 0.17 -21.56
N THR A 237 17.97 1.19 -21.03
CA THR A 237 17.38 2.17 -20.10
C THR A 237 17.35 3.58 -20.70
N LEU A 238 16.42 4.41 -20.22
CA LEU A 238 16.34 5.84 -20.52
C LEU A 238 17.69 6.51 -20.24
N GLN A 239 18.27 7.10 -21.29
CA GLN A 239 19.58 7.74 -21.24
C GLN A 239 19.42 9.23 -20.96
N SER A 240 20.40 9.80 -20.28
CA SER A 240 20.44 11.22 -19.92
C SER A 240 21.90 11.61 -19.74
N PHE A 241 22.20 12.88 -19.99
CA PHE A 241 23.52 13.40 -19.68
C PHE A 241 23.46 14.84 -19.20
N VAL A 242 24.50 15.21 -18.47
CA VAL A 242 24.77 16.56 -18.00
C VAL A 242 26.23 16.85 -18.32
N TYR A 243 26.49 17.90 -19.08
CA TYR A 243 27.81 18.51 -19.20
C TYR A 243 27.83 19.84 -18.51
N TRP A 244 28.97 20.18 -17.94
CA TRP A 244 29.22 21.54 -17.51
C TRP A 244 30.71 21.90 -17.57
N SER A 245 30.98 23.20 -17.60
CA SER A 245 32.30 23.77 -17.81
C SER A 245 32.43 25.12 -17.10
N ALA A 246 33.67 25.45 -16.74
CA ALA A 246 34.06 26.71 -16.08
C ALA A 246 34.77 27.64 -17.07
N ASN A 247 34.58 28.95 -16.97
CA ASN A 247 35.27 29.93 -17.84
C ASN A 247 36.75 30.15 -17.51
N ALA A 248 37.17 29.89 -16.27
CA ALA A 248 38.52 30.15 -15.81
C ALA A 248 39.10 28.95 -15.05
N TYR A 249 40.35 28.61 -15.39
CA TYR A 249 41.18 27.67 -14.66
C TYR A 249 42.09 28.45 -13.72
N SER A 250 41.72 28.56 -12.44
CA SER A 250 42.67 29.07 -11.45
C SER A 250 42.42 28.45 -10.09
N ASN A 251 43.51 28.09 -9.41
CA ASN A 251 43.50 27.84 -7.96
C ASN A 251 43.49 29.16 -7.17
N GLU A 252 43.16 30.28 -7.82
CA GLU A 252 43.10 31.61 -7.21
C GLU A 252 41.65 31.95 -6.84
N ARG A 253 41.47 32.86 -5.88
CA ARG A 253 40.16 33.37 -5.43
C ARG A 253 39.54 34.29 -6.49
N LYS A 254 39.14 33.72 -7.62
CA LYS A 254 38.52 34.44 -8.73
C LYS A 254 37.12 33.93 -9.01
N GLN A 255 36.24 34.87 -9.34
CA GLN A 255 34.88 34.58 -9.77
C GLN A 255 34.93 33.86 -11.12
N TRP A 256 34.21 32.74 -11.21
CA TRP A 256 34.05 31.97 -12.44
C TRP A 256 32.58 31.87 -12.80
N ASN A 257 32.32 31.71 -14.09
CA ASN A 257 31.01 31.45 -14.65
C ASN A 257 30.95 29.98 -15.07
N VAL A 258 29.75 29.41 -15.00
CA VAL A 258 29.50 28.02 -15.34
C VAL A 258 28.58 27.97 -16.54
N ARG A 259 28.91 27.15 -17.53
CA ARG A 259 27.98 26.76 -18.57
C ARG A 259 27.63 25.29 -18.42
N ALA A 260 26.35 24.96 -18.47
CA ALA A 260 25.85 23.60 -18.35
C ALA A 260 24.89 23.27 -19.50
N SER A 261 24.93 22.03 -19.97
CA SER A 261 24.02 21.48 -20.97
C SER A 261 23.46 20.17 -20.44
N MET A 262 22.14 20.07 -20.44
CA MET A 262 21.42 18.95 -19.83
C MET A 262 20.40 18.37 -20.80
N ILE A 263 20.29 17.05 -20.80
CA ILE A 263 19.25 16.34 -21.56
C ILE A 263 18.76 15.12 -20.79
N ASN A 264 17.47 14.86 -20.89
CA ASN A 264 16.83 13.68 -20.31
C ASN A 264 15.89 13.04 -21.34
N GLY A 265 15.68 11.73 -21.20
CA GLY A 265 14.81 10.96 -22.11
C GLY A 265 15.44 10.61 -23.45
N LEU A 266 16.77 10.46 -23.51
CA LEU A 266 17.44 9.90 -24.69
C LEU A 266 16.96 8.44 -24.84
N ASN A 267 16.30 8.14 -25.95
CA ASN A 267 15.80 6.80 -26.24
C ASN A 267 16.46 6.27 -27.53
N GLN A 268 17.07 5.08 -27.42
CA GLN A 268 17.75 4.43 -28.53
C GLN A 268 16.82 3.94 -29.64
N THR A 269 15.52 3.75 -29.38
CA THR A 269 14.61 3.18 -30.39
C THR A 269 14.31 4.14 -31.54
N ASN A 270 14.57 5.44 -31.38
CA ASN A 270 14.24 6.47 -32.38
C ASN A 270 15.51 7.12 -32.94
N ASN A 271 16.18 6.42 -33.88
CA ASN A 271 17.44 6.84 -34.50
C ASN A 271 17.42 8.21 -35.21
N ASN A 272 16.24 8.79 -35.48
CA ASN A 272 16.07 10.06 -36.20
C ASN A 272 15.56 11.23 -35.34
N GLN A 273 15.46 11.09 -34.01
CA GLN A 273 14.98 12.18 -33.16
C GLN A 273 16.11 13.16 -32.82
N SER A 274 15.99 14.38 -33.36
CA SER A 274 16.73 15.54 -32.89
C SER A 274 16.11 15.98 -31.56
N LEU A 275 16.92 16.03 -30.50
CA LEU A 275 16.43 16.35 -29.16
C LEU A 275 16.97 17.69 -28.70
N ALA A 276 16.10 18.53 -28.15
CA ALA A 276 16.48 19.83 -27.64
C ALA A 276 17.32 19.69 -26.36
N THR A 277 18.45 20.38 -26.34
CA THR A 277 19.29 20.51 -25.13
C THR A 277 18.81 21.66 -24.26
N SER A 278 18.84 21.47 -22.94
CA SER A 278 18.61 22.55 -21.98
C SER A 278 19.95 23.14 -21.57
N ASN A 279 20.26 24.31 -22.14
CA ASN A 279 21.55 24.97 -21.97
C ASN A 279 21.43 26.15 -21.02
N PHE A 280 22.37 26.28 -20.09
CA PHE A 280 22.37 27.30 -19.04
C PHE A 280 23.71 27.99 -18.97
N GLU A 281 23.69 29.30 -18.77
CA GLU A 281 24.84 30.11 -18.38
C GLU A 281 24.58 30.69 -16.99
N CYS A 282 25.40 30.28 -16.04
CA CYS A 282 25.30 30.64 -14.64
C CYS A 282 26.43 31.58 -14.25
N SER A 283 26.06 32.62 -13.52
CA SER A 283 26.99 33.57 -12.91
C SER A 283 26.54 33.89 -11.50
N ILE A 284 27.50 34.24 -10.65
CA ILE A 284 27.20 34.63 -9.28
C ILE A 284 26.80 36.11 -9.22
N VAL A 285 25.62 36.36 -8.66
CA VAL A 285 25.10 37.70 -8.36
C VAL A 285 25.41 37.99 -6.91
N LYS A 286 26.23 39.01 -6.65
CA LYS A 286 26.59 39.42 -5.29
C LYS A 286 25.47 40.24 -4.67
N SER A 287 25.22 40.03 -3.38
CA SER A 287 24.33 40.92 -2.65
C SER A 287 25.03 42.26 -2.42
N ALA A 288 24.31 43.36 -2.64
CA ALA A 288 24.86 44.71 -2.47
C ALA A 288 25.20 45.05 -1.00
N SER A 289 24.69 44.27 -0.05
CA SER A 289 24.74 44.59 1.38
C SER A 289 25.98 44.07 2.11
N GLN A 290 26.81 43.18 1.52
CA GLN A 290 27.94 42.56 2.23
C GLN A 290 29.17 42.34 1.33
N GLU A 291 30.34 42.74 1.82
CA GLU A 291 31.62 42.42 1.21
C GLU A 291 31.93 40.93 1.43
N TRP A 292 31.57 40.11 0.45
CA TRP A 292 31.91 38.69 0.42
C TRP A 292 32.77 38.35 -0.79
N ILE A 293 33.83 37.58 -0.53
CA ILE A 293 34.73 37.06 -1.55
C ILE A 293 34.33 35.61 -1.83
N PRO A 294 33.96 35.27 -3.08
CA PRO A 294 33.63 33.90 -3.44
C PRO A 294 34.79 32.92 -3.15
N PRO A 295 34.49 31.69 -2.71
CA PRO A 295 35.52 30.70 -2.39
C PRO A 295 36.24 30.20 -3.64
N ILE A 296 37.47 29.72 -3.45
CA ILE A 296 38.22 29.00 -4.50
C ILE A 296 37.49 27.68 -4.76
N MET A 297 37.14 27.41 -6.02
CA MET A 297 36.56 26.13 -6.41
C MET A 297 37.44 25.51 -7.50
N PRO A 298 38.33 24.55 -7.16
CA PRO A 298 39.21 23.94 -8.13
C PRO A 298 38.41 23.10 -9.13
N THR A 299 38.87 23.04 -10.37
CA THR A 299 38.19 22.30 -11.45
C THR A 299 38.08 20.78 -11.19
N THR A 300 38.86 20.22 -10.27
CA THR A 300 38.73 18.84 -9.80
C THR A 300 37.39 18.55 -9.11
N VAL A 301 36.74 19.58 -8.55
CA VAL A 301 35.42 19.50 -7.91
C VAL A 301 34.32 19.22 -8.92
N ILE A 302 34.45 19.83 -10.10
CA ILE A 302 33.44 19.81 -11.17
C ILE A 302 33.14 18.37 -11.61
N THR A 303 34.10 17.45 -11.48
CA THR A 303 33.91 16.02 -11.80
C THR A 303 32.91 15.33 -10.86
N ASN A 304 33.09 15.48 -9.54
CA ASN A 304 32.26 14.78 -8.55
C ASN A 304 30.82 15.32 -8.51
N TRP A 305 30.66 16.60 -8.80
CA TRP A 305 29.36 17.25 -8.79
C TRP A 305 28.58 17.07 -10.10
N ALA A 306 29.25 16.74 -11.23
CA ALA A 306 28.56 16.40 -12.48
C ALA A 306 27.67 15.15 -12.33
N GLN A 307 28.16 14.12 -11.62
CA GLN A 307 27.39 12.91 -11.35
C GLN A 307 26.22 13.16 -10.39
N TYR A 308 26.43 14.01 -9.38
CA TYR A 308 25.36 14.42 -8.46
C TYR A 308 24.25 15.18 -9.20
N LEU A 309 24.62 16.16 -10.02
CA LEU A 309 23.69 16.94 -10.84
C LEU A 309 22.94 16.05 -11.83
N TYR A 310 23.62 15.06 -12.42
CA TYR A 310 22.98 14.02 -13.22
C TYR A 310 21.92 13.24 -12.44
N GLY A 311 22.25 12.74 -11.23
CA GLY A 311 21.31 12.02 -10.38
C GLY A 311 20.05 12.82 -10.07
N GLN A 312 20.21 14.10 -9.71
CA GLN A 312 19.11 15.02 -9.45
C GLN A 312 18.26 15.29 -10.71
N SER A 313 18.90 15.46 -11.87
CA SER A 313 18.21 15.78 -13.13
C SER A 313 17.24 14.70 -13.60
N ARG A 314 17.48 13.43 -13.23
CA ARG A 314 16.61 12.31 -13.63
C ARG A 314 15.23 12.34 -12.98
N LEU A 315 15.11 12.99 -11.83
CA LEU A 315 13.88 13.06 -11.05
C LEU A 315 13.07 14.32 -11.35
N GLN A 316 13.60 15.21 -12.19
CA GLN A 316 13.05 16.55 -12.42
C GLN A 316 12.72 16.77 -13.90
N ASN A 317 11.73 17.63 -14.15
CA ASN A 317 11.41 18.08 -15.50
C ASN A 317 12.44 19.13 -15.97
N ALA A 318 12.61 19.27 -17.30
CA ALA A 318 13.55 20.21 -17.89
C ALA A 318 13.32 21.68 -17.46
N SER A 319 12.07 22.05 -17.16
CA SER A 319 11.71 23.36 -16.61
C SER A 319 12.35 23.66 -15.25
N SER A 320 12.70 22.64 -14.48
CA SER A 320 13.27 22.77 -13.14
C SER A 320 14.81 22.76 -13.12
N TYR A 321 15.45 22.51 -14.27
CA TYR A 321 16.91 22.36 -14.35
C TYR A 321 17.67 23.63 -13.96
N GLY A 322 17.17 24.81 -14.31
CA GLY A 322 17.78 26.08 -13.92
C GLY A 322 17.86 26.22 -12.40
N TYR A 323 16.71 26.08 -11.71
CA TYR A 323 16.64 26.13 -10.25
C TYR A 323 17.51 25.05 -9.58
N MET A 324 17.47 23.82 -10.09
CA MET A 324 18.29 22.73 -9.57
C MET A 324 19.80 23.02 -9.71
N LEU A 325 20.20 23.61 -10.84
CA LEU A 325 21.59 24.01 -11.10
C LEU A 325 22.03 25.13 -10.16
N GLU A 326 21.19 26.14 -9.93
CA GLU A 326 21.42 27.21 -8.95
C GLU A 326 21.59 26.65 -7.54
N GLN A 327 20.68 25.77 -7.10
CA GLN A 327 20.76 25.12 -5.78
C GLN A 327 22.05 24.31 -5.64
N THR A 328 22.45 23.58 -6.68
CA THR A 328 23.69 22.79 -6.69
C THR A 328 24.92 23.69 -6.59
N LEU A 329 24.99 24.76 -7.38
CA LEU A 329 26.10 25.72 -7.37
C LEU A 329 26.17 26.51 -6.05
N ASN A 330 25.03 26.91 -5.49
CA ASN A 330 24.94 27.53 -4.15
C ASN A 330 25.48 26.57 -3.08
N THR A 331 25.06 25.30 -3.11
CA THR A 331 25.55 24.27 -2.19
C THR A 331 27.06 24.09 -2.31
N MET A 332 27.56 23.91 -3.53
CA MET A 332 28.99 23.75 -3.80
C MET A 332 29.81 24.94 -3.32
N SER A 333 29.27 26.17 -3.45
CA SER A 333 29.91 27.40 -2.97
C SER A 333 29.97 27.43 -1.46
N MET A 334 28.86 27.16 -0.78
CA MET A 334 28.81 27.17 0.69
C MET A 334 29.72 26.10 1.30
N VAL A 335 29.74 24.89 0.74
CA VAL A 335 30.62 23.82 1.23
C VAL A 335 32.09 24.15 0.94
N SER A 336 32.43 24.64 -0.26
CA SER A 336 33.79 25.10 -0.57
C SER A 336 34.27 26.21 0.37
N GLY A 337 33.41 27.20 0.64
CA GLY A 337 33.74 28.34 1.48
C GLY A 337 33.83 28.03 2.98
N SER A 338 33.32 26.87 3.40
CA SER A 338 33.25 26.51 4.82
C SER A 338 34.57 26.07 5.45
N GLY A 339 35.62 25.82 4.66
CA GLY A 339 36.90 25.36 5.22
C GLY A 339 36.95 23.86 5.54
N ASN A 340 35.87 23.11 5.28
CA ASN A 340 35.70 21.73 5.74
C ASN A 340 36.51 20.69 4.95
N GLY A 341 37.06 19.71 5.67
CA GLY A 341 37.59 18.45 5.13
C GLY A 341 36.73 17.26 5.56
N TRP A 342 36.59 16.26 4.69
CA TRP A 342 35.74 15.09 4.93
C TRP A 342 36.16 14.21 6.11
N ASN A 343 37.44 14.25 6.48
CA ASN A 343 38.05 13.49 7.57
C ASN A 343 38.15 14.29 8.87
N ILE A 344 37.63 15.52 8.92
CA ILE A 344 37.69 16.34 10.12
C ILE A 344 36.61 15.88 11.09
N GLN A 345 37.06 15.36 12.24
CA GLN A 345 36.19 14.99 13.37
C GLN A 345 35.69 16.24 14.09
N LEU A 346 34.46 16.17 14.61
CA LEU A 346 33.93 17.19 15.51
C LEU A 346 34.89 17.44 16.68
N GLN A 347 35.19 18.71 16.95
CA GLN A 347 35.94 19.10 18.15
C GLN A 347 35.10 18.88 19.42
N PRO A 348 35.74 18.63 20.57
CA PRO A 348 35.05 18.52 21.85
C PRO A 348 34.18 19.76 22.13
N GLY A 349 32.89 19.56 22.40
CA GLY A 349 31.92 20.63 22.68
C GLY A 349 31.10 21.10 21.48
N GLN A 350 31.34 20.57 20.28
CA GLN A 350 30.47 20.81 19.12
C GLN A 350 29.30 19.83 19.07
N ASP A 351 28.12 20.31 18.66
CA ASP A 351 26.91 19.50 18.54
C ASP A 351 27.02 18.56 17.33
N PRO A 352 26.98 17.23 17.52
CA PRO A 352 27.03 16.26 16.41
C PRO A 352 25.71 16.18 15.63
N ASN A 353 24.69 16.96 16.00
CA ASN A 353 23.36 16.88 15.40
C ASN A 353 23.13 18.01 14.38
N TYR A 354 22.47 17.65 13.28
CA TYR A 354 21.98 18.61 12.28
C TYR A 354 20.53 18.34 11.92
N GLY A 355 19.84 19.37 11.42
CA GLY A 355 18.50 19.23 10.87
C GLY A 355 18.56 18.51 9.52
N CYS A 356 17.86 17.39 9.38
CA CYS A 356 17.77 16.63 8.14
C CYS A 356 16.32 16.30 7.81
N LEU A 357 16.09 15.85 6.58
CA LEU A 357 14.82 15.26 6.17
C LEU A 357 14.93 13.75 6.35
N ASN A 358 14.00 13.17 7.09
CA ASN A 358 13.80 11.73 7.05
C ASN A 358 12.48 11.40 6.38
N GLU A 359 12.46 10.24 5.72
CA GLU A 359 11.23 9.70 5.17
C GLU A 359 10.47 9.00 6.28
N GLY A 360 9.24 9.44 6.52
CA GLY A 360 8.33 8.85 7.48
C GLY A 360 7.03 8.43 6.84
N THR A 361 6.21 7.77 7.64
CA THR A 361 4.85 7.40 7.26
C THR A 361 3.85 8.31 7.94
N VAL A 362 2.94 8.87 7.15
CA VAL A 362 1.73 9.53 7.64
C VAL A 362 0.55 8.59 7.44
N VAL A 363 -0.08 8.23 8.55
CA VAL A 363 -1.32 7.45 8.57
C VAL A 363 -2.47 8.42 8.79
N ASP A 364 -3.39 8.49 7.83
CA ASP A 364 -4.56 9.35 7.96
C ASP A 364 -5.51 8.85 9.07
N LEU A 365 -6.23 9.78 9.71
CA LEU A 365 -7.22 9.49 10.75
C LEU A 365 -8.27 8.47 10.27
N ALA A 366 -8.57 8.49 8.98
CA ALA A 366 -9.49 7.56 8.33
C ALA A 366 -9.12 6.08 8.58
N VAL A 367 -7.82 5.74 8.60
CA VAL A 367 -7.33 4.37 8.88
C VAL A 367 -7.62 3.96 10.31
N TYR A 368 -7.43 4.87 11.27
CA TYR A 368 -7.72 4.61 12.67
C TYR A 368 -9.23 4.47 12.93
N ILE A 369 -10.06 5.32 12.30
CA ILE A 369 -11.53 5.20 12.37
C ILE A 369 -11.98 3.86 11.82
N MET A 370 -11.43 3.46 10.66
CA MET A 370 -11.74 2.17 10.04
C MET A 370 -11.37 1.00 10.96
N LEU A 371 -10.18 1.04 11.56
CA LEU A 371 -9.75 0.04 12.54
C LEU A 371 -10.69 -0.02 13.75
N PHE A 372 -11.06 1.14 14.30
CA PHE A 372 -11.97 1.22 15.44
C PHE A 372 -13.34 0.61 15.11
N VAL A 373 -13.92 0.92 13.96
CA VAL A 373 -15.20 0.35 13.50
C VAL A 373 -15.09 -1.18 13.37
N LEU A 374 -13.97 -1.69 12.85
CA LEU A 374 -13.77 -3.12 12.70
C LEU A 374 -13.66 -3.85 14.05
N VAL A 375 -12.91 -3.26 14.99
CA VAL A 375 -12.79 -3.77 16.36
C VAL A 375 -14.14 -3.73 17.07
N ALA A 376 -14.90 -2.65 16.93
CA ALA A 376 -16.25 -2.53 17.48
C ALA A 376 -17.20 -3.58 16.89
N ALA A 377 -17.14 -3.83 15.57
CA ALA A 377 -17.93 -4.87 14.92
C ALA A 377 -17.55 -6.27 15.41
N PHE A 378 -16.24 -6.54 15.57
CA PHE A 378 -15.75 -7.79 16.15
C PHE A 378 -16.26 -8.00 17.59
N LEU A 379 -16.14 -6.99 18.45
CA LEU A 379 -16.62 -7.05 19.82
C LEU A 379 -18.14 -7.23 19.87
N ALA A 380 -18.90 -6.53 19.02
CA ALA A 380 -20.35 -6.68 18.95
C ALA A 380 -20.75 -8.11 18.55
N VAL A 381 -20.14 -8.68 17.51
CA VAL A 381 -20.40 -10.07 17.10
C VAL A 381 -20.00 -11.05 18.21
N ALA A 382 -18.87 -10.84 18.87
CA ALA A 382 -18.41 -11.67 19.98
C ALA A 382 -19.36 -11.64 21.18
N VAL A 383 -19.83 -10.45 21.58
CA VAL A 383 -20.79 -10.29 22.69
C VAL A 383 -22.13 -10.93 22.35
N ILE A 384 -22.65 -10.73 21.13
CA ILE A 384 -23.91 -11.36 20.70
C ILE A 384 -23.74 -12.89 20.64
N ASP A 385 -22.60 -13.39 20.17
CA ASP A 385 -22.31 -14.83 20.12
C ASP A 385 -22.22 -15.42 21.53
N LEU A 386 -21.56 -14.74 22.46
CA LEU A 386 -21.47 -15.14 23.87
C LEU A 386 -22.83 -15.13 24.55
N TYR A 387 -23.65 -14.10 24.31
CA TYR A 387 -25.03 -14.04 24.80
C TYR A 387 -25.89 -15.17 24.23
N ALA A 388 -25.78 -15.44 22.92
CA ALA A 388 -26.47 -16.54 22.27
C ALA A 388 -26.04 -17.88 22.89
N PHE A 389 -24.75 -18.08 23.13
CA PHE A 389 -24.21 -19.27 23.78
C PHE A 389 -24.68 -19.45 25.21
N ALA A 390 -24.60 -18.41 26.05
CA ALA A 390 -25.07 -18.45 27.42
C ALA A 390 -26.58 -18.76 27.46
N SER A 391 -27.38 -18.07 26.64
CA SER A 391 -28.83 -18.31 26.56
C SER A 391 -29.17 -19.73 26.11
N TYR A 392 -28.35 -20.33 25.23
CA TYR A 392 -28.51 -21.71 24.79
C TYR A 392 -28.14 -22.70 25.90
N LYS A 393 -26.97 -22.52 26.53
CA LYS A 393 -26.42 -23.45 27.53
C LYS A 393 -27.18 -23.44 28.86
N PHE A 394 -27.67 -22.28 29.31
CA PHE A 394 -28.37 -22.17 30.60
C PHE A 394 -29.88 -22.46 30.52
N GLY A 395 -30.46 -22.58 29.33
CA GLY A 395 -31.91 -22.69 29.15
C GLY A 395 -32.46 -24.10 28.88
N ARG A 396 -31.64 -25.16 28.95
CA ARG A 396 -31.91 -26.42 28.21
C ARG A 396 -31.46 -27.71 28.90
N ASP A 397 -32.25 -28.78 28.65
CA ASP A 397 -31.96 -30.19 28.98
C ASP A 397 -31.05 -30.84 27.92
N LYS A 398 -30.09 -31.68 28.38
CA LYS A 398 -29.05 -32.34 27.56
C LYS A 398 -29.58 -33.12 26.34
N GLU A 399 -30.76 -33.72 26.45
CA GLU A 399 -31.35 -34.55 25.38
C GLU A 399 -31.71 -33.73 24.14
N SER A 400 -32.06 -32.47 24.33
CA SER A 400 -32.36 -31.55 23.25
C SER A 400 -31.11 -30.95 22.59
N GLU A 401 -29.93 -31.13 23.19
CA GLU A 401 -28.65 -30.67 22.66
C GLU A 401 -28.18 -31.60 21.53
N ASP A 402 -28.40 -32.92 21.68
CA ASP A 402 -28.03 -33.93 20.69
C ASP A 402 -28.87 -33.85 19.42
N GLU A 403 -30.19 -33.65 19.52
CA GLU A 403 -31.06 -33.51 18.34
C GLU A 403 -30.75 -32.27 17.49
N LEU A 404 -30.39 -31.14 18.12
CA LEU A 404 -30.10 -29.89 17.41
C LEU A 404 -28.66 -29.78 16.88
N SER A 405 -27.79 -30.72 17.26
CA SER A 405 -26.46 -30.83 16.67
C SER A 405 -26.52 -31.18 15.17
N TYR A 406 -27.62 -31.80 14.72
CA TYR A 406 -27.87 -32.25 13.35
C TYR A 406 -28.43 -31.19 12.39
N VAL A 407 -28.73 -29.98 12.87
CA VAL A 407 -29.27 -28.91 12.01
C VAL A 407 -28.19 -28.46 11.03
N PRO A 408 -28.44 -28.51 9.70
CA PRO A 408 -27.45 -28.12 8.72
C PRO A 408 -27.32 -26.60 8.66
N THR A 409 -26.14 -26.09 9.02
CA THR A 409 -25.84 -24.64 9.06
C THR A 409 -24.63 -24.22 8.23
N ASP A 410 -23.89 -25.21 7.74
CA ASP A 410 -22.71 -25.09 6.91
C ASP A 410 -22.87 -25.98 5.68
N LEU A 411 -22.13 -25.68 4.61
CA LEU A 411 -22.24 -26.41 3.35
C LEU A 411 -22.02 -27.92 3.55
N LEU A 412 -21.05 -28.30 4.38
CA LEU A 412 -20.75 -29.68 4.70
C LEU A 412 -21.91 -30.36 5.43
N SER A 413 -22.49 -29.70 6.44
CA SER A 413 -23.68 -30.24 7.11
C SER A 413 -24.90 -30.31 6.19
N TRP A 414 -25.08 -29.37 5.27
CA TRP A 414 -26.13 -29.43 4.24
C TRP A 414 -25.94 -30.60 3.28
N GLN A 415 -24.70 -30.84 2.83
CA GLN A 415 -24.35 -32.01 2.02
C GLN A 415 -24.60 -33.31 2.79
N LEU A 416 -24.18 -33.37 4.07
CA LEU A 416 -24.41 -34.53 4.92
C LEU A 416 -25.90 -34.80 5.13
N ALA A 417 -26.70 -33.76 5.43
CA ALA A 417 -28.14 -33.88 5.61
C ALA A 417 -28.83 -34.38 4.33
N MET A 418 -28.44 -33.86 3.16
CA MET A 418 -28.94 -34.34 1.87
C MET A 418 -28.62 -35.82 1.66
N ILE A 419 -27.39 -36.25 1.94
CA ILE A 419 -26.96 -37.64 1.78
C ILE A 419 -27.72 -38.56 2.74
N LYS A 420 -27.84 -38.18 4.02
CA LYS A 420 -28.62 -38.93 5.01
C LYS A 420 -30.06 -39.15 4.56
N GLN A 421 -30.71 -38.07 4.10
CA GLN A 421 -32.08 -38.12 3.59
C GLN A 421 -32.21 -39.03 2.37
N SER A 422 -31.27 -38.94 1.43
CA SER A 422 -31.31 -39.70 0.17
C SER A 422 -30.95 -41.19 0.31
N THR A 423 -30.13 -41.55 1.31
CA THR A 423 -29.66 -42.93 1.53
C THR A 423 -30.42 -43.64 2.66
N GLY A 424 -31.23 -42.92 3.44
CA GLY A 424 -31.88 -43.44 4.64
C GLY A 424 -30.94 -43.73 5.81
N ASN A 425 -29.64 -43.42 5.71
CA ASN A 425 -28.65 -43.72 6.73
C ASN A 425 -28.44 -42.54 7.69
N GLU A 426 -29.25 -42.46 8.74
CA GLU A 426 -29.19 -41.38 9.74
C GLU A 426 -27.87 -41.34 10.54
N LYS A 427 -27.14 -42.47 10.62
CA LYS A 427 -25.90 -42.60 11.41
C LYS A 427 -24.65 -42.11 10.68
N LEU A 428 -24.77 -41.67 9.44
CA LEU A 428 -23.64 -41.20 8.63
C LEU A 428 -22.94 -40.00 9.28
N LYS A 429 -21.61 -40.03 9.38
CA LYS A 429 -20.79 -38.92 9.90
C LYS A 429 -20.08 -38.16 8.77
N SER A 430 -19.74 -36.90 9.01
CA SER A 430 -19.03 -36.06 8.04
C SER A 430 -17.68 -36.64 7.59
N SER A 431 -16.99 -37.40 8.44
CA SER A 431 -15.73 -38.09 8.09
C SER A 431 -15.90 -39.20 7.04
N GLN A 432 -17.12 -39.71 6.84
CA GLN A 432 -17.43 -40.77 5.88
C GLN A 432 -17.77 -40.23 4.49
N LEU A 433 -17.97 -38.92 4.34
CA LEU A 433 -18.29 -38.27 3.06
C LEU A 433 -17.22 -38.50 1.99
N LYS A 434 -15.96 -38.73 2.38
CA LYS A 434 -14.85 -39.01 1.46
C LYS A 434 -15.06 -40.26 0.58
N ASN A 435 -15.93 -41.19 1.00
CA ASN A 435 -16.16 -42.46 0.31
C ASN A 435 -17.47 -42.47 -0.49
N ILE A 436 -18.22 -41.37 -0.48
CA ILE A 436 -19.53 -41.28 -1.11
C ILE A 436 -19.38 -40.56 -2.45
N THR A 437 -19.88 -41.18 -3.51
CA THR A 437 -19.98 -40.58 -4.84
C THR A 437 -21.43 -40.27 -5.16
N TYR A 438 -21.67 -39.25 -5.98
CA TYR A 438 -22.99 -38.92 -6.50
C TYR A 438 -23.04 -39.17 -8.01
N ALA A 439 -24.15 -39.67 -8.52
CA ALA A 439 -24.40 -39.87 -9.93
C ALA A 439 -25.88 -39.60 -10.25
N TYR A 440 -26.18 -39.15 -11.47
CA TYR A 440 -27.56 -39.12 -11.95
C TYR A 440 -27.92 -40.50 -12.49
N ARG A 441 -28.89 -41.16 -11.84
CA ARG A 441 -29.47 -42.41 -12.33
C ARG A 441 -30.75 -42.08 -13.10
N ARG A 442 -30.90 -42.66 -14.29
CA ARG A 442 -32.18 -42.59 -15.02
C ARG A 442 -33.23 -43.36 -14.22
N LYS A 443 -34.44 -42.81 -14.06
CA LYS A 443 -35.55 -43.55 -13.44
C LYS A 443 -35.88 -44.78 -14.27
N ASP A 444 -36.32 -45.84 -13.60
CA ASP A 444 -36.70 -47.11 -14.24
C ASP A 444 -37.92 -46.93 -15.18
N ASP A 445 -38.73 -45.89 -14.95
CA ASP A 445 -39.85 -45.49 -15.81
C ASP A 445 -39.44 -44.68 -17.07
N GLY A 446 -38.15 -44.35 -17.23
CA GLY A 446 -37.63 -43.56 -18.35
C GLY A 446 -38.01 -42.08 -18.36
N THR A 447 -38.79 -41.60 -17.38
CA THR A 447 -39.37 -40.24 -17.37
C THR A 447 -38.47 -39.15 -16.79
N GLY A 448 -37.26 -39.51 -16.31
CA GLY A 448 -36.34 -38.51 -15.78
C GLY A 448 -35.03 -39.06 -15.22
N GLN A 449 -34.25 -38.17 -14.61
CA GLN A 449 -33.03 -38.48 -13.86
C GLN A 449 -33.25 -38.18 -12.38
N VAL A 450 -32.74 -39.05 -11.52
CA VAL A 450 -32.75 -38.89 -10.05
C VAL A 450 -31.30 -38.89 -9.57
N LEU A 451 -31.00 -38.01 -8.62
CA LEU A 451 -29.70 -37.99 -7.96
C LEU A 451 -29.58 -39.22 -7.04
N ALA A 452 -28.59 -40.07 -7.30
CA ALA A 452 -28.28 -41.24 -6.49
C ALA A 452 -26.89 -41.09 -5.86
N PHE A 453 -26.75 -41.52 -4.61
CA PHE A 453 -25.48 -41.57 -3.91
C PHE A 453 -25.04 -43.02 -3.75
N ALA A 454 -23.80 -43.32 -4.12
CA ALA A 454 -23.21 -44.64 -3.96
C ALA A 454 -22.08 -44.55 -2.93
N ASP A 455 -22.12 -45.40 -1.91
CA ASP A 455 -20.98 -45.59 -1.02
C ASP A 455 -20.03 -46.59 -1.67
N LYS A 456 -18.74 -46.24 -1.81
CA LYS A 456 -17.71 -47.17 -2.31
C LYS A 456 -17.57 -48.43 -1.44
N ILE A 457 -18.12 -48.43 -0.23
CA ILE A 457 -18.00 -49.55 0.74
C ILE A 457 -19.22 -50.48 0.71
N SER A 458 -20.38 -50.07 0.18
CA SER A 458 -21.58 -50.92 0.15
C SER A 458 -22.04 -51.20 -1.27
N LEU A 459 -21.41 -52.18 -1.92
CA LEU A 459 -21.96 -52.85 -3.10
C LEU A 459 -23.09 -53.85 -2.72
N GLU A 460 -23.51 -53.92 -1.45
CA GLU A 460 -24.43 -54.94 -0.93
C GLU A 460 -25.56 -54.40 -0.02
N SER A 461 -25.94 -53.13 -0.16
CA SER A 461 -27.16 -52.62 0.50
C SER A 461 -28.29 -52.43 -0.51
N THR A 462 -29.08 -53.48 -0.70
CA THR A 462 -30.46 -53.36 -1.20
C THR A 462 -31.33 -52.79 -0.07
N ALA A 463 -31.66 -51.51 -0.15
CA ALA A 463 -32.76 -50.93 0.62
C ALA A 463 -33.65 -50.07 -0.29
N PRO A 464 -34.98 -50.10 -0.08
CA PRO A 464 -35.97 -49.85 -1.11
C PRO A 464 -36.22 -48.36 -1.36
N LEU A 465 -36.58 -48.07 -2.61
CA LEU A 465 -37.29 -46.85 -3.01
C LEU A 465 -38.59 -46.75 -2.20
N LEU A 466 -38.81 -45.65 -1.48
CA LEU A 466 -40.16 -45.24 -1.11
C LEU A 466 -40.69 -44.22 -2.14
N PRO A 467 -41.98 -44.32 -2.50
CA PRO A 467 -42.61 -43.47 -3.51
C PRO A 467 -42.85 -42.06 -2.95
N PHE A 468 -42.81 -41.07 -3.83
CA PHE A 468 -43.35 -39.75 -3.52
C PHE A 468 -44.86 -39.86 -3.30
N SER A 469 -45.37 -39.34 -2.18
CA SER A 469 -46.79 -39.09 -2.01
C SER A 469 -47.23 -37.98 -2.97
N GLU A 470 -47.99 -38.34 -4.00
CA GLU A 470 -48.84 -37.39 -4.72
C GLU A 470 -50.04 -36.99 -3.85
N SER A 471 -50.34 -35.68 -3.88
CA SER A 471 -51.58 -35.00 -3.50
C SER A 471 -52.27 -35.38 -2.17
N PHE A 472 -52.13 -34.51 -1.16
CA PHE A 472 -53.23 -34.25 -0.24
C PHE A 472 -54.12 -33.15 -0.84
N ASP A 473 -55.13 -33.56 -1.59
CA ASP A 473 -56.29 -32.71 -1.89
C ASP A 473 -57.45 -33.22 -1.01
N SER A 474 -57.79 -32.46 0.02
CA SER A 474 -58.80 -32.85 1.00
C SER A 474 -60.21 -32.58 0.46
N LYS A 475 -60.91 -33.62 -0.01
CA LYS A 475 -62.38 -33.63 0.02
C LYS A 475 -62.89 -34.92 0.65
N LYS A 476 -63.71 -34.70 1.70
CA LYS A 476 -64.41 -35.67 2.54
C LYS A 476 -65.12 -36.75 1.73
N GLN A 477 -65.04 -37.99 2.20
CA GLN A 477 -66.18 -38.89 2.17
C GLN A 477 -66.08 -39.93 3.29
N ASN A 478 -67.06 -39.87 4.20
CA ASN A 478 -67.31 -40.89 5.21
C ASN A 478 -67.84 -42.14 4.54
N VAL A 479 -67.28 -43.31 4.85
CA VAL A 479 -68.02 -44.57 4.76
C VAL A 479 -67.69 -45.45 5.97
N THR A 480 -68.74 -45.70 6.74
CA THR A 480 -68.84 -46.62 7.87
C THR A 480 -68.66 -48.06 7.40
N ILE A 481 -67.85 -48.87 8.09
CA ILE A 481 -67.82 -50.32 7.91
C ILE A 481 -68.25 -50.99 9.22
N SER A 482 -69.37 -51.70 9.13
CA SER A 482 -69.96 -52.57 10.15
C SER A 482 -69.11 -53.83 10.36
N VAL A 483 -68.87 -54.17 11.63
CA VAL A 483 -68.18 -55.37 12.10
C VAL A 483 -69.17 -56.53 12.19
N THR A 484 -68.82 -57.67 11.60
CA THR A 484 -69.49 -58.96 11.88
C THR A 484 -68.49 -59.88 12.56
N GLU A 485 -68.68 -60.11 13.86
CA GLU A 485 -67.99 -61.13 14.65
C GLU A 485 -68.64 -62.51 14.44
N LYS A 486 -67.81 -63.56 14.38
CA LYS A 486 -68.14 -64.83 15.06
C LYS A 486 -66.85 -65.54 15.51
N PRO A 487 -66.81 -66.15 16.71
CA PRO A 487 -65.58 -66.43 17.45
C PRO A 487 -65.13 -67.89 17.34
N SER A 488 -63.82 -68.11 17.48
CA SER A 488 -63.20 -69.41 17.76
C SER A 488 -62.99 -69.58 19.27
N THR A 489 -63.62 -70.61 19.84
CA THR A 489 -63.30 -71.19 21.14
C THR A 489 -61.92 -71.85 21.15
N PRO A 490 -61.28 -71.95 22.33
CA PRO A 490 -60.46 -73.10 22.64
C PRO A 490 -60.93 -73.82 23.92
N SER A 491 -60.61 -75.11 23.92
CA SER A 491 -60.65 -76.10 24.99
C SER A 491 -60.35 -75.59 26.41
N MET A 492 -61.26 -75.81 27.35
CA MET A 492 -61.26 -76.95 28.31
C MET A 492 -62.66 -77.13 28.89
#